data_AF-A0AAW7ZE73-F1
#
_entry.id   AF-A0AAW7ZE73-F1
#
_cell.length_a   1.000
_cell.length_b   1.000
_cell.length_c   1.000
_cell.angle_alpha   90.00
_cell.angle_beta   90.00
_cell.angle_gamma   90.00
#
_symmetry.space_group_name_H-M   'P 1'
#
loop_
_entity.id
_entity.type
_entity.pdbx_description
1 polymer ?
#
loop_
_entity_poly.entity_id
_entity_poly.type
_entity_poly.pdbx_seq_one_letter_code
_entity_poly.pdbx_strand_id
1 'polypeptide(L)'
;MNLSENIKAAAKKLLEEKKVDLVVGFAQGSLPLRSTPYFARTPEQAENLIWGATCENNLANFVRSKSGDKVAVIAKGCDVRAIVGLIKEGQINKENLYIIGVPCEGMVDRKQICQAVGCKDILEVRDTGEALVVKGKDFEQTLAKADVMFSSCKTCQYNTPVIFDELLGEAITAKEADYSDVEAFEALSAEERAAYVAKEMSKCIRCYACRQACPMCYCSECFVDCGAPAWIGKSAQSVDDNALFQAVRVFHLAGRCVDCGACERACPMGIKLSFLNRKMVKDVKEMFGAEAGISLEEAPALNTFKFEDKEDFLL
;
A
#
# COMPACT_ATOMS: atom_id res chain seq x y z
N MET A 1 13.13 7.18 21.66
CA MET A 1 12.82 8.54 21.17
C MET A 1 11.48 8.51 20.46
N ASN A 2 10.65 9.56 20.59
CA ASN A 2 9.35 9.59 19.93
C ASN A 2 9.55 9.91 18.44
N LEU A 3 9.39 8.91 17.57
CA LEU A 3 9.59 9.03 16.13
C LEU A 3 8.73 10.13 15.49
N SER A 4 7.54 10.39 16.03
CA SER A 4 6.70 11.52 15.58
C SER A 4 7.39 12.85 15.79
N GLU A 5 8.06 13.07 16.92
CA GLU A 5 8.76 14.33 17.20
C GLU A 5 9.96 14.53 16.27
N ASN A 6 10.70 13.46 15.95
CA ASN A 6 11.77 13.52 14.97
C ASN A 6 11.25 13.89 13.57
N ILE A 7 10.11 13.31 13.17
CA ILE A 7 9.46 13.61 11.90
C ILE A 7 9.01 15.06 11.83
N LYS A 8 8.38 15.58 12.90
CA LYS A 8 7.98 16.99 12.99
C LYS A 8 9.18 17.91 12.86
N ALA A 9 10.27 17.62 13.59
CA ALA A 9 11.49 18.42 13.54
C ALA A 9 12.13 18.44 12.15
N ALA A 10 12.25 17.28 11.49
CA ALA A 10 12.78 17.19 10.13
C ALA A 10 11.90 17.94 9.12
N ALA A 11 10.58 17.73 9.17
CA ALA A 11 9.63 18.42 8.31
C ALA A 11 9.67 19.95 8.49
N LYS A 12 9.71 20.41 9.74
CA LYS A 12 9.81 21.83 10.08
C LYS A 12 11.08 22.45 9.50
N LYS A 13 12.22 21.81 9.72
CA LYS A 13 13.51 22.25 9.20
C LYS A 13 13.51 22.37 7.68
N LEU A 14 12.97 21.38 6.96
CA LEU A 14 12.92 21.40 5.49
C LEU A 14 12.06 22.56 4.94
N LEU A 15 10.96 22.89 5.63
CA LEU A 15 10.08 24.00 5.28
C LEU A 15 10.69 25.36 5.64
N GLU A 16 11.32 25.50 6.81
CA GLU A 16 12.00 26.72 7.24
C GLU A 16 13.19 27.07 6.32
N GLU A 17 13.96 26.06 5.93
CA GLU A 17 15.09 26.20 4.99
C GLU A 17 14.64 26.37 3.53
N LYS A 18 13.33 26.29 3.24
CA LYS A 18 12.74 26.31 1.88
C LYS A 18 13.37 25.30 0.93
N LYS A 19 13.80 24.15 1.45
CA LYS A 19 14.27 23.02 0.63
C LYS A 19 13.12 22.36 -0.10
N VAL A 20 11.93 22.39 0.49
CA VAL A 20 10.68 21.85 -0.05
C VAL A 20 9.55 22.87 0.16
N ASP A 21 8.56 22.83 -0.71
CA ASP A 21 7.36 23.68 -0.69
C ASP A 21 6.18 23.00 0.03
N LEU A 22 6.28 21.68 0.23
CA LEU A 22 5.23 20.84 0.78
C LEU A 22 5.84 19.61 1.45
N VAL A 23 5.36 19.26 2.65
CA VAL A 23 5.61 17.98 3.30
C VAL A 23 4.31 17.17 3.30
N VAL A 24 4.35 15.97 2.74
CA VAL A 24 3.25 15.00 2.74
C VAL A 24 3.52 13.94 3.80
N GLY A 25 2.59 13.79 4.73
CA GLY A 25 2.69 12.83 5.83
C GLY A 25 1.33 12.37 6.32
N PHE A 26 1.21 12.15 7.62
CA PHE A 26 -0.02 11.73 8.27
C PHE A 26 -0.40 12.71 9.37
N ALA A 27 -1.70 12.93 9.55
CA ALA A 27 -2.27 13.61 10.72
C ALA A 27 -3.33 12.72 11.37
N GLN A 28 -3.71 13.08 12.59
CA GLN A 28 -4.80 12.42 13.30
C GLN A 28 -6.11 12.57 12.50
N GLY A 29 -6.77 11.45 12.23
CA GLY A 29 -8.08 11.44 11.59
C GLY A 29 -9.21 11.78 12.58
N SER A 30 -10.41 11.97 12.05
CA SER A 30 -11.61 12.31 12.84
C SER A 30 -12.16 11.14 13.68
N LEU A 31 -11.67 9.91 13.46
CA LEU A 31 -12.08 8.72 14.17
C LEU A 31 -10.87 8.08 14.87
N PRO A 32 -11.07 7.42 16.03
CA PRO A 32 -10.06 6.55 16.62
C PRO A 32 -9.58 5.51 15.61
N LEU A 33 -8.30 5.11 15.70
CA LEU A 33 -7.64 4.19 14.76
C LEU A 33 -7.53 4.68 13.30
N ARG A 34 -7.80 5.96 13.03
CA ARG A 34 -7.61 6.54 11.70
C ARG A 34 -6.55 7.63 11.73
N SER A 35 -5.55 7.45 10.87
CA SER A 35 -4.75 8.57 10.37
C SER A 35 -5.26 8.97 8.99
N THR A 36 -5.04 10.22 8.60
CA THR A 36 -5.34 10.73 7.25
C THR A 36 -4.06 11.28 6.62
N PRO A 37 -3.90 11.17 5.28
CA PRO A 37 -2.87 11.93 4.57
C PRO A 37 -2.98 13.42 4.91
N TYR A 38 -1.85 14.05 5.17
CA TYR A 38 -1.76 15.45 5.58
C TYR A 38 -0.70 16.19 4.78
N PHE A 39 -0.95 17.47 4.52
CA PHE A 39 -0.19 18.33 3.65
C PHE A 39 0.24 19.58 4.42
N ALA A 40 1.50 19.62 4.86
CA ALA A 40 2.06 20.76 5.57
C ALA A 40 2.87 21.64 4.60
N ARG A 41 2.49 22.91 4.46
CA ARG A 41 3.20 23.92 3.65
C ARG A 41 3.92 24.98 4.49
N THR A 42 3.73 24.94 5.81
CA THR A 42 4.33 25.88 6.76
C THR A 42 4.95 25.11 7.93
N PRO A 43 6.02 25.65 8.56
CA PRO A 43 6.63 25.06 9.76
C PRO A 43 5.61 24.78 10.87
N GLU A 44 4.63 25.67 11.06
CA GLU A 44 3.58 25.52 12.07
C GLU A 44 2.63 24.36 11.76
N GLN A 45 2.35 24.12 10.47
CA GLN A 45 1.54 22.96 10.06
C GLN A 45 2.28 21.64 10.31
N ALA A 46 3.62 21.62 10.27
CA ALA A 46 4.41 20.41 10.51
C ALA A 46 4.18 19.83 11.91
N GLU A 47 3.78 20.65 12.90
CA GLU A 47 3.47 20.20 14.26
C GLU A 47 2.28 19.21 14.33
N ASN A 48 1.41 19.21 13.31
CA ASN A 48 0.27 18.30 13.20
C ASN A 48 0.63 16.92 12.64
N LEU A 49 1.88 16.72 12.21
CA LEU A 49 2.33 15.44 11.68
C LEU A 49 2.41 14.40 12.80
N ILE A 50 1.93 13.20 12.50
CA ILE A 50 1.97 12.06 13.42
C ILE A 50 2.60 10.84 12.74
N TRP A 51 3.12 9.94 13.55
CA TRP A 51 3.53 8.62 13.14
C TRP A 51 3.11 7.56 14.16
N GLY A 52 2.58 6.45 13.66
CA GLY A 52 2.16 5.33 14.48
C GLY A 52 1.56 4.21 13.63
N ALA A 53 1.07 3.17 14.31
CA ALA A 53 0.57 1.95 13.65
C ALA A 53 -0.68 2.15 12.77
N THR A 54 -1.30 3.33 12.80
CA THR A 54 -2.50 3.68 12.02
C THR A 54 -2.18 4.43 10.72
N CYS A 55 -0.90 4.71 10.43
CA CYS A 55 -0.44 5.40 9.21
C CYS A 55 -0.47 4.50 7.96
N GLU A 56 -1.64 3.92 7.68
CA GLU A 56 -1.85 2.81 6.76
C GLU A 56 -1.87 3.18 5.26
N ASN A 57 -2.20 4.43 4.92
CA ASN A 57 -2.32 4.87 3.52
C ASN A 57 -0.96 4.85 2.82
N ASN A 58 -0.93 4.47 1.54
CA ASN A 58 0.28 4.61 0.74
C ASN A 58 0.37 6.04 0.19
N LEU A 59 1.37 6.80 0.65
CA LEU A 59 1.49 8.23 0.32
C LEU A 59 2.02 8.49 -1.10
N ALA A 60 2.46 7.47 -1.82
CA ALA A 60 2.92 7.59 -3.21
C ALA A 60 1.85 8.20 -4.14
N ASN A 61 0.56 8.06 -3.81
CA ASN A 61 -0.55 8.68 -4.55
C ASN A 61 -0.51 10.22 -4.55
N PHE A 62 0.06 10.83 -3.52
CA PHE A 62 -0.02 12.27 -3.24
C PHE A 62 1.22 13.04 -3.68
N VAL A 63 2.25 12.35 -4.17
CA VAL A 63 3.52 12.95 -4.61
C VAL A 63 3.68 13.00 -6.13
N ARG A 64 2.66 12.60 -6.89
CA ARG A 64 2.59 12.71 -8.37
C ARG A 64 2.23 14.12 -8.85
N SER A 65 2.58 15.15 -8.09
CA SER A 65 2.12 16.53 -8.38
C SER A 65 2.71 17.03 -9.69
N LYS A 66 1.86 17.66 -10.51
CA LYS A 66 2.27 18.39 -11.74
C LYS A 66 2.52 19.87 -11.48
N SER A 67 2.41 20.34 -10.24
CA SER A 67 2.54 21.77 -9.90
C SER A 67 3.98 22.30 -9.99
N GLY A 68 4.98 21.41 -10.03
CA GLY A 68 6.40 21.78 -10.00
C GLY A 68 6.96 21.99 -8.59
N ASP A 69 6.11 21.95 -7.55
CA ASP A 69 6.51 22.03 -6.14
C ASP A 69 7.57 20.96 -5.81
N LYS A 70 8.55 21.34 -4.98
CA LYS A 70 9.43 20.39 -4.31
C LYS A 70 8.69 19.78 -3.12
N VAL A 71 8.53 18.46 -3.11
CA VAL A 71 7.70 17.74 -2.14
C VAL A 71 8.58 16.85 -1.27
N ALA A 72 8.52 17.03 0.04
CA ALA A 72 8.97 16.01 0.99
C ALA A 72 7.86 15.01 1.26
N VAL A 73 8.20 13.72 1.40
CA VAL A 73 7.25 12.66 1.76
C VAL A 73 7.78 11.81 2.90
N ILE A 74 6.95 11.57 3.90
CA ILE A 74 7.23 10.66 5.01
C ILE A 74 6.82 9.25 4.59
N ALA A 75 7.79 8.43 4.20
CA ALA A 75 7.52 7.20 3.47
C ALA A 75 8.08 5.95 4.18
N LYS A 76 7.20 4.96 4.38
CA LYS A 76 7.56 3.58 4.74
C LYS A 76 8.06 2.81 3.50
N GLY A 77 8.67 1.64 3.72
CA GLY A 77 9.24 0.86 2.61
C GLY A 77 8.28 0.55 1.47
N CYS A 78 7.03 0.19 1.74
CA CYS A 78 6.03 -0.03 0.67
C CYS A 78 5.62 1.25 -0.09
N ASP A 79 5.74 2.42 0.54
CA ASP A 79 5.46 3.70 -0.11
C ASP A 79 6.63 4.07 -1.02
N VAL A 80 7.86 3.91 -0.53
CA VAL A 80 9.08 4.13 -1.32
C VAL A 80 9.17 3.19 -2.52
N ARG A 81 8.84 1.91 -2.36
CA ARG A 81 8.82 0.99 -3.52
C ARG A 81 7.84 1.44 -4.60
N ALA A 82 6.66 1.93 -4.21
CA ALA A 82 5.70 2.49 -5.16
C ALA A 82 6.25 3.77 -5.81
N ILE A 83 6.90 4.64 -5.04
CA ILE A 83 7.58 5.84 -5.55
C ILE A 83 8.67 5.47 -6.56
N VAL A 84 9.51 4.46 -6.29
CA VAL A 84 10.54 3.98 -7.23
C VAL A 84 9.91 3.56 -8.55
N GLY A 85 8.82 2.78 -8.51
CA GLY A 85 8.06 2.39 -9.71
C GLY A 85 7.55 3.62 -10.48
N LEU A 86 6.96 4.59 -9.77
CA LEU A 86 6.45 5.82 -10.37
C LEU A 86 7.54 6.73 -10.94
N ILE A 87 8.72 6.80 -10.34
CA ILE A 87 9.88 7.53 -10.88
C ILE A 87 10.33 6.88 -12.20
N LYS A 88 10.48 5.55 -12.22
CA LYS A 88 10.88 4.80 -13.42
C LYS A 88 9.89 4.96 -14.57
N GLU A 89 8.61 5.08 -14.25
CA GLU A 89 7.52 5.29 -15.21
C GLU A 89 7.28 6.78 -15.55
N GLY A 90 8.17 7.68 -15.10
CA GLY A 90 8.11 9.12 -15.39
C GLY A 90 6.92 9.85 -14.76
N GLN A 91 6.24 9.24 -13.78
CA GLN A 91 5.09 9.83 -13.09
C GLN A 91 5.50 10.75 -11.93
N ILE A 92 6.73 10.62 -11.44
CA ILE A 92 7.31 11.47 -10.40
C ILE A 92 8.67 11.94 -10.89
N ASN A 93 8.91 13.26 -10.81
CA ASN A 93 10.26 13.80 -10.98
C ASN A 93 11.04 13.64 -9.67
N LYS A 94 12.09 12.81 -9.69
CA LYS A 94 12.96 12.56 -8.53
C LYS A 94 13.62 13.84 -8.01
N GLU A 95 13.95 14.80 -8.87
CA GLU A 95 14.61 16.05 -8.46
C GLU A 95 13.71 16.95 -7.60
N ASN A 96 12.40 16.78 -7.72
CA ASN A 96 11.40 17.52 -6.94
C ASN A 96 10.90 16.71 -5.73
N LEU A 97 11.54 15.59 -5.40
CA LEU A 97 11.12 14.72 -4.31
C LEU A 97 12.22 14.62 -3.24
N TYR A 98 11.82 14.78 -1.99
CA TYR A 98 12.66 14.50 -0.82
C TYR A 98 12.00 13.39 0.03
N ILE A 99 12.69 12.29 0.27
CA ILE A 99 12.15 11.12 0.96
C ILE A 99 12.66 11.10 2.39
N ILE A 100 11.76 11.39 3.33
CA ILE A 100 11.97 11.13 4.76
C ILE A 100 11.56 9.67 4.99
N GLY A 101 12.55 8.78 4.96
CA GLY A 101 12.37 7.36 5.15
C GLY A 101 12.08 7.01 6.61
N VAL A 102 11.09 6.16 6.83
CA VAL A 102 10.75 5.66 8.17
C VAL A 102 10.67 4.14 8.17
N PRO A 103 11.52 3.43 8.93
CA PRO A 103 11.40 2.00 9.15
C PRO A 103 10.04 1.66 9.77
N CYS A 104 9.36 0.68 9.19
CA CYS A 104 7.98 0.33 9.53
C CYS A 104 7.88 -1.07 10.12
N GLU A 105 7.31 -1.20 11.31
CA GLU A 105 7.08 -2.49 12.00
C GLU A 105 5.75 -3.16 11.62
N GLY A 106 4.96 -2.49 10.77
CA GLY A 106 3.64 -2.95 10.33
C GLY A 106 2.52 -2.01 10.74
N MET A 107 1.41 -2.08 10.01
CA MET A 107 0.23 -1.25 10.22
C MET A 107 -0.94 -2.11 10.71
N VAL A 108 -1.74 -1.58 11.64
CA VAL A 108 -2.83 -2.32 12.27
C VAL A 108 -4.13 -2.29 11.46
N ASP A 109 -4.82 -3.43 11.45
CA ASP A 109 -6.10 -3.61 10.79
C ASP A 109 -7.24 -3.33 11.78
N ARG A 110 -7.92 -2.20 11.58
CA ARG A 110 -9.09 -1.83 12.40
C ARG A 110 -10.17 -2.92 12.44
N LYS A 111 -10.31 -3.75 11.40
CA LYS A 111 -11.31 -4.82 11.37
C LYS A 111 -10.93 -5.94 12.35
N GLN A 112 -9.64 -6.29 12.41
CA GLN A 112 -9.12 -7.24 13.38
C GLN A 112 -9.20 -6.69 14.80
N ILE A 113 -8.90 -5.39 15.01
CA ILE A 113 -9.09 -4.74 16.31
C ILE A 113 -10.57 -4.77 16.72
N CYS A 114 -11.49 -4.41 15.83
CA CYS A 114 -12.94 -4.50 16.06
C CYS A 114 -13.32 -5.90 16.52
N GLN A 115 -12.90 -6.94 15.79
CA GLN A 115 -13.19 -8.33 16.15
C GLN A 115 -12.62 -8.70 17.53
N ALA A 116 -11.39 -8.30 17.84
CA ALA A 116 -10.72 -8.60 19.11
C ALA A 116 -11.41 -7.97 20.33
N VAL A 117 -12.07 -6.83 20.17
CA VAL A 117 -12.81 -6.13 21.24
C VAL A 117 -14.33 -6.34 21.18
N GLY A 118 -14.81 -7.24 20.31
CA GLY A 118 -16.24 -7.49 20.13
C GLY A 118 -17.01 -6.33 19.48
N CYS A 119 -16.32 -5.52 18.68
CA CYS A 119 -16.81 -4.34 17.96
C CYS A 119 -17.53 -3.31 18.85
N LYS A 120 -17.09 -3.22 20.11
CA LYS A 120 -17.47 -2.15 21.03
C LYS A 120 -16.89 -0.80 20.57
N ASP A 121 -17.56 0.29 20.93
CA ASP A 121 -17.10 1.63 20.61
C ASP A 121 -15.74 1.92 21.27
N ILE A 122 -14.76 2.21 20.42
CA ILE A 122 -13.41 2.60 20.82
C ILE A 122 -13.37 4.12 20.91
N LEU A 123 -12.93 4.64 22.05
CA LEU A 123 -12.83 6.09 22.31
C LEU A 123 -11.38 6.56 22.23
N GLU A 124 -10.45 5.77 22.76
CA GLU A 124 -9.04 6.12 22.82
C GLU A 124 -8.18 4.92 22.42
N VAL A 125 -7.07 5.20 21.75
CA VAL A 125 -6.03 4.21 21.44
C VAL A 125 -4.68 4.79 21.77
N ARG A 126 -3.90 4.03 22.53
CA ARG A 126 -2.51 4.36 22.85
C ARG A 126 -1.60 3.30 22.25
N ASP A 127 -0.65 3.75 21.45
CA ASP A 127 0.43 2.94 20.91
C ASP A 127 1.57 2.87 21.93
N THR A 128 1.94 1.65 22.36
CA THR A 128 3.03 1.41 23.33
C THR A 128 4.25 0.76 22.69
N GLY A 129 4.36 0.75 21.36
CA GLY A 129 5.43 0.05 20.63
C GLY A 129 4.96 -1.33 20.19
N GLU A 130 5.08 -2.36 21.01
CA GLU A 130 4.73 -3.74 20.62
C GLU A 130 3.22 -4.04 20.71
N ALA A 131 2.47 -3.20 21.43
CA ALA A 131 1.05 -3.40 21.69
C ALA A 131 0.25 -2.10 21.48
N LEU A 132 -1.06 -2.27 21.34
CA LEU A 132 -2.05 -1.21 21.36
C LEU A 132 -2.93 -1.37 22.60
N VAL A 133 -3.03 -0.32 23.40
CA VAL A 133 -4.04 -0.23 24.46
C VAL A 133 -5.26 0.45 23.85
N VAL A 134 -6.35 -0.30 23.76
CA VAL A 134 -7.63 0.14 23.20
C VAL A 134 -8.61 0.33 24.35
N LYS A 135 -9.17 1.53 24.46
CA LYS A 135 -10.09 1.90 25.52
C LYS A 135 -11.43 2.36 24.95
N GLY A 136 -12.50 1.79 25.47
CA GLY A 136 -13.86 2.24 25.24
C GLY A 136 -14.49 2.77 26.52
N LYS A 137 -15.83 2.87 26.52
CA LYS A 137 -16.59 3.38 27.67
C LYS A 137 -16.41 2.53 28.94
N ASP A 138 -16.55 1.21 28.79
CA ASP A 138 -16.59 0.25 29.91
C ASP A 138 -15.55 -0.86 29.76
N PHE A 139 -14.50 -0.65 28.95
CA PHE A 139 -13.43 -1.62 28.77
C PHE A 139 -12.09 -0.96 28.43
N GLU A 140 -11.02 -1.65 28.80
CA GLU A 140 -9.66 -1.38 28.37
C GLU A 140 -9.03 -2.73 28.06
N GLN A 141 -8.42 -2.86 26.87
CA GLN A 141 -7.82 -4.11 26.41
C GLN A 141 -6.49 -3.81 25.72
N THR A 142 -5.48 -4.60 26.05
CA THR A 142 -4.18 -4.57 25.38
C THR A 142 -4.15 -5.65 24.30
N LEU A 143 -3.82 -5.24 23.08
CA LEU A 143 -3.72 -6.11 21.91
C LEU A 143 -2.28 -6.08 21.39
N ALA A 144 -1.66 -7.24 21.20
CA ALA A 144 -0.35 -7.30 20.55
C ALA A 144 -0.49 -6.86 19.08
N LYS A 145 0.38 -5.97 18.60
CA LYS A 145 0.31 -5.48 17.21
C LYS A 145 0.44 -6.60 16.20
N ALA A 146 1.25 -7.62 16.50
CA ALA A 146 1.44 -8.80 15.67
C ALA A 146 0.12 -9.54 15.37
N ASP A 147 -0.81 -9.54 16.32
CA ASP A 147 -2.08 -10.26 16.18
C ASP A 147 -3.07 -9.48 15.32
N VAL A 148 -3.04 -8.15 15.39
CA VAL A 148 -4.02 -7.26 14.76
C VAL A 148 -3.49 -6.49 13.54
N MET A 149 -2.30 -6.81 13.02
CA MET A 149 -1.76 -6.17 11.82
C MET A 149 -2.37 -6.70 10.51
N PHE A 150 -2.31 -5.88 9.46
CA PHE A 150 -2.72 -6.31 8.11
C PHE A 150 -1.93 -7.54 7.65
N SER A 151 -2.57 -8.44 6.92
CA SER A 151 -1.91 -9.62 6.34
C SER A 151 -0.68 -9.26 5.51
N SER A 152 -0.76 -8.21 4.68
CA SER A 152 0.39 -7.73 3.90
C SER A 152 1.57 -7.20 4.74
N CYS A 153 1.32 -6.81 6.00
CA CYS A 153 2.39 -6.42 6.91
C CYS A 153 3.07 -7.63 7.58
N LYS A 154 2.34 -8.75 7.76
CA LYS A 154 2.88 -9.98 8.37
C LYS A 154 3.97 -10.61 7.49
N THR A 155 3.80 -10.56 6.17
CA THR A 155 4.71 -11.11 5.15
C THR A 155 5.61 -10.06 4.49
N CYS A 156 5.67 -8.84 5.04
CA CYS A 156 6.44 -7.74 4.45
C CYS A 156 7.96 -8.00 4.56
N GLN A 157 8.66 -7.83 3.44
CA GLN A 157 10.12 -7.96 3.36
C GLN A 157 10.86 -6.62 3.44
N TYR A 158 10.16 -5.51 3.20
CA TYR A 158 10.76 -4.17 3.03
C TYR A 158 10.29 -3.23 4.14
N ASN A 159 10.69 -3.55 5.38
CA ASN A 159 10.40 -2.71 6.54
C ASN A 159 11.16 -1.37 6.48
N THR A 160 12.41 -1.41 6.02
CA THR A 160 13.24 -0.23 5.78
C THR A 160 13.07 0.25 4.33
N PRO A 161 12.89 1.55 4.07
CA PRO A 161 12.84 2.08 2.72
C PRO A 161 14.12 1.82 1.92
N VAL A 162 13.97 1.42 0.65
CA VAL A 162 15.09 1.06 -0.23
C VAL A 162 15.89 2.26 -0.73
N ILE A 163 15.26 3.43 -0.79
CA ILE A 163 15.90 4.73 -1.06
C ILE A 163 15.30 5.77 -0.11
N PHE A 164 16.13 6.71 0.33
CA PHE A 164 15.72 7.83 1.19
C PHE A 164 16.79 8.92 1.15
N ASP A 165 16.40 10.15 1.42
CA ASP A 165 17.33 11.28 1.61
C ASP A 165 17.72 11.42 3.09
N GLU A 166 16.78 11.11 3.98
CA GLU A 166 16.99 11.06 5.43
C GLU A 166 16.24 9.86 6.01
N LEU A 167 16.90 9.05 6.85
CA LEU A 167 16.26 7.94 7.55
C LEU A 167 16.02 8.31 9.02
N LEU A 168 14.76 8.27 9.44
CA LEU A 168 14.38 8.52 10.83
C LEU A 168 13.97 7.20 11.49
N GLY A 169 14.82 6.69 12.37
CA GLY A 169 14.62 5.42 13.07
C GLY A 169 15.73 4.42 12.75
N GLU A 170 15.71 3.28 13.46
CA GLU A 170 16.68 2.21 13.26
C GLU A 170 16.26 1.32 12.09
N ALA A 171 17.22 0.97 11.23
CA ALA A 171 16.97 0.09 10.10
C ALA A 171 16.54 -1.30 10.60
N ILE A 172 15.44 -1.80 10.04
CA ILE A 172 14.91 -3.13 10.29
C ILE A 172 15.40 -4.05 9.17
N THR A 173 15.96 -5.20 9.55
CA THR A 173 16.42 -6.23 8.63
C THR A 173 15.25 -6.78 7.81
N ALA A 174 15.46 -6.91 6.51
CA ALA A 174 14.50 -7.51 5.60
C ALA A 174 14.22 -8.97 5.98
N LYS A 175 12.95 -9.37 5.88
CA LYS A 175 12.54 -10.77 6.03
C LYS A 175 12.63 -11.50 4.69
N GLU A 176 12.79 -12.81 4.76
CA GLU A 176 12.65 -13.67 3.59
C GLU A 176 11.24 -13.62 3.01
N ALA A 177 11.13 -13.94 1.72
CA ALA A 177 9.85 -13.94 1.04
C ALA A 177 9.00 -15.09 1.57
N ASP A 178 7.81 -14.76 2.05
CA ASP A 178 6.81 -15.75 2.45
C ASP A 178 5.65 -15.65 1.47
N TYR A 179 5.41 -16.74 0.72
CA TYR A 179 4.28 -16.90 -0.20
C TYR A 179 3.39 -18.10 0.18
N SER A 180 3.46 -18.57 1.43
CA SER A 180 2.70 -19.72 1.90
C SER A 180 1.19 -19.58 1.69
N ASP A 181 0.66 -18.36 1.77
CA ASP A 181 -0.75 -18.05 1.48
C ASP A 181 -1.12 -18.25 0.01
N VAL A 182 -0.21 -17.89 -0.90
CA VAL A 182 -0.36 -18.09 -2.34
C VAL A 182 -0.20 -19.56 -2.70
N GLU A 183 0.82 -20.23 -2.16
CA GLU A 183 1.07 -21.66 -2.39
C GLU A 183 -0.10 -22.51 -1.93
N ALA A 184 -0.68 -22.20 -0.76
CA ALA A 184 -1.90 -22.85 -0.28
C ALA A 184 -3.09 -22.65 -1.23
N PHE A 185 -3.22 -21.48 -1.85
CA PHE A 185 -4.25 -21.21 -2.87
C PHE A 185 -3.95 -21.93 -4.19
N GLU A 186 -2.69 -22.04 -4.60
CA GLU A 186 -2.26 -22.76 -5.81
C GLU A 186 -2.49 -24.27 -5.71
N ALA A 187 -2.38 -24.83 -4.50
CA ALA A 187 -2.60 -26.25 -4.24
C ALA A 187 -4.07 -26.68 -4.31
N LEU A 188 -5.01 -25.73 -4.33
CA LEU A 188 -6.45 -26.00 -4.50
C LEU A 188 -6.76 -26.49 -5.93
N SER A 189 -7.82 -27.30 -6.06
CA SER A 189 -8.31 -27.73 -7.37
C SER A 189 -8.75 -26.54 -8.23
N ALA A 190 -8.90 -26.76 -9.54
CA ALA A 190 -9.44 -25.73 -10.43
C ALA A 190 -10.86 -25.30 -10.00
N GLU A 191 -11.71 -26.25 -9.60
CA GLU A 191 -13.06 -25.92 -9.10
C GLU A 191 -13.03 -25.14 -7.79
N GLU A 192 -12.14 -25.51 -6.85
CA GLU A 192 -12.00 -24.82 -5.56
C GLU A 192 -11.50 -23.39 -5.74
N ARG A 193 -10.52 -23.17 -6.63
CA ARG A 193 -10.04 -21.81 -6.97
C ARG A 193 -11.13 -20.99 -7.64
N ALA A 194 -11.87 -21.56 -8.59
CA ALA A 194 -12.98 -20.88 -9.25
C ALA A 194 -14.07 -20.49 -8.24
N ALA A 195 -14.42 -21.38 -7.31
CA ALA A 195 -15.39 -21.12 -6.25
C ALA A 195 -14.91 -20.01 -5.29
N TYR A 196 -13.63 -20.02 -4.91
CA TYR A 196 -13.04 -18.98 -4.07
C TYR A 196 -13.07 -17.60 -4.75
N VAL A 197 -12.67 -17.54 -6.03
CA VAL A 197 -12.73 -16.30 -6.83
C VAL A 197 -14.17 -15.82 -6.93
N ALA A 198 -15.11 -16.68 -7.30
CA ALA A 198 -16.54 -16.32 -7.40
C ALA A 198 -17.09 -15.79 -6.06
N LYS A 199 -16.74 -16.43 -4.94
CA LYS A 199 -17.10 -15.97 -3.60
C LYS A 199 -16.55 -14.58 -3.29
N GLU A 200 -15.27 -14.33 -3.55
CA GLU A 200 -14.67 -13.01 -3.33
C GLU A 200 -15.27 -11.94 -4.25
N MET A 201 -15.52 -12.27 -5.52
CA MET A 201 -16.05 -11.34 -6.53
C MET A 201 -17.55 -11.05 -6.37
N SER A 202 -18.31 -11.97 -5.79
CA SER A 202 -19.74 -11.75 -5.46
C SER A 202 -19.98 -10.61 -4.47
N LYS A 203 -18.97 -10.30 -3.65
CA LYS A 203 -19.01 -9.17 -2.70
C LYS A 203 -18.73 -7.83 -3.37
N CYS A 204 -18.22 -7.81 -4.60
CA CYS A 204 -17.73 -6.59 -5.25
C CYS A 204 -18.87 -5.70 -5.70
N ILE A 205 -18.95 -4.50 -5.11
CA ILE A 205 -19.90 -3.46 -5.51
C ILE A 205 -19.33 -2.48 -6.56
N ARG A 206 -18.13 -2.76 -7.08
CA ARG A 206 -17.37 -1.91 -8.02
C ARG A 206 -17.39 -0.41 -7.67
N CYS A 207 -17.14 -0.09 -6.40
CA CYS A 207 -16.94 1.29 -5.94
C CYS A 207 -15.59 1.89 -6.34
N TYR A 208 -14.71 1.10 -6.99
CA TYR A 208 -13.37 1.48 -7.45
C TYR A 208 -12.39 2.00 -6.39
N ALA A 209 -12.70 1.87 -5.10
CA ALA A 209 -11.78 2.25 -4.01
C ALA A 209 -10.41 1.54 -4.13
N CYS A 210 -10.39 0.27 -4.55
CA CYS A 210 -9.16 -0.48 -4.78
C CYS A 210 -8.30 0.06 -5.94
N ARG A 211 -8.92 0.70 -6.94
CA ARG A 211 -8.25 1.42 -8.03
C ARG A 211 -7.68 2.74 -7.51
N GLN A 212 -8.50 3.53 -6.83
CA GLN A 212 -8.11 4.87 -6.33
C GLN A 212 -7.02 4.80 -5.26
N ALA A 213 -7.00 3.76 -4.43
CA ALA A 213 -5.97 3.57 -3.41
C ALA A 213 -4.62 3.09 -3.98
N CYS A 214 -4.58 2.54 -5.20
CA CYS A 214 -3.37 1.97 -5.77
C CYS A 214 -2.48 3.04 -6.42
N PRO A 215 -1.23 3.24 -5.96
CA PRO A 215 -0.32 4.22 -6.57
C PRO A 215 -0.02 3.97 -8.04
N MET A 216 -0.01 2.70 -8.46
CA MET A 216 0.31 2.29 -9.83
C MET A 216 -0.90 2.37 -10.79
N CYS A 217 -2.09 2.69 -10.29
CA CYS A 217 -3.27 2.95 -11.12
C CYS A 217 -3.40 4.46 -11.40
N TYR A 218 -2.67 4.95 -12.40
CA TYR A 218 -2.64 6.38 -12.77
C TYR A 218 -3.06 6.69 -14.21
N CYS A 219 -3.54 5.68 -14.98
CA CYS A 219 -3.98 5.87 -16.36
C CYS A 219 -4.99 7.02 -16.46
N SER A 220 -4.80 7.93 -17.42
CA SER A 220 -5.73 9.04 -17.68
C SER A 220 -7.09 8.53 -18.14
N GLU A 221 -7.10 7.46 -18.91
CA GLU A 221 -8.29 6.73 -19.35
C GLU A 221 -8.19 5.29 -18.88
N CYS A 222 -9.27 4.77 -18.30
CA CYS A 222 -9.34 3.41 -17.81
C CYS A 222 -10.46 2.65 -18.53
N PHE A 223 -10.24 1.37 -18.85
CA PHE A 223 -11.23 0.54 -19.53
C PHE A 223 -12.59 0.48 -18.81
N VAL A 224 -12.62 0.71 -17.50
CA VAL A 224 -13.85 0.76 -16.70
C VAL A 224 -14.66 2.04 -16.91
N ASP A 225 -14.01 3.11 -17.35
CA ASP A 225 -14.63 4.40 -17.66
C ASP A 225 -15.08 4.45 -19.13
N CYS A 226 -14.55 3.54 -19.97
CA CYS A 226 -14.87 3.45 -21.39
C CYS A 226 -16.15 2.64 -21.63
N GLY A 227 -17.09 3.20 -22.41
CA GLY A 227 -18.30 2.50 -22.84
C GLY A 227 -18.15 1.72 -24.15
N ALA A 228 -17.08 1.97 -24.91
CA ALA A 228 -16.82 1.36 -26.21
C ALA A 228 -15.31 1.10 -26.40
N PRO A 229 -14.89 -0.14 -26.70
CA PRO A 229 -15.69 -1.36 -26.67
C PRO A 229 -16.23 -1.65 -25.25
N ALA A 230 -17.40 -2.28 -25.14
CA ALA A 230 -17.98 -2.66 -23.85
C ALA A 230 -17.34 -3.96 -23.34
N TRP A 231 -16.11 -3.87 -22.82
CA TRP A 231 -15.35 -5.02 -22.31
C TRP A 231 -15.95 -5.65 -21.05
N ILE A 232 -16.65 -4.85 -20.23
CA ILE A 232 -17.35 -5.30 -19.02
C ILE A 232 -18.71 -4.61 -18.91
N GLY A 233 -19.68 -5.27 -18.28
CA GLY A 233 -20.98 -4.67 -17.98
C GLY A 233 -20.88 -3.43 -17.08
N LYS A 234 -21.88 -2.53 -17.13
CA LYS A 234 -21.93 -1.35 -16.23
C LYS A 234 -22.53 -1.64 -14.85
N SER A 235 -23.12 -2.81 -14.64
CA SER A 235 -23.67 -3.25 -13.34
C SER A 235 -22.66 -4.08 -12.53
N ALA A 236 -22.62 -3.89 -11.22
CA ALA A 236 -21.77 -4.69 -10.32
C ALA A 236 -22.41 -6.03 -9.90
N GLN A 237 -23.55 -6.38 -10.48
CA GLN A 237 -24.30 -7.61 -10.16
C GLN A 237 -23.68 -8.86 -10.80
N SER A 238 -22.95 -8.70 -11.92
CA SER A 238 -22.31 -9.82 -12.60
C SER A 238 -20.99 -10.19 -11.90
N VAL A 239 -20.93 -11.41 -11.36
CA VAL A 239 -19.72 -11.95 -10.73
C VAL A 239 -18.60 -12.06 -11.76
N ASP A 240 -18.91 -12.42 -13.00
CA ASP A 240 -17.95 -12.57 -14.08
C ASP A 240 -17.36 -11.23 -14.50
N ASP A 241 -18.19 -10.17 -14.60
CA ASP A 241 -17.70 -8.81 -14.86
C ASP A 241 -16.80 -8.31 -13.73
N ASN A 242 -17.16 -8.62 -12.48
CA ASN A 242 -16.35 -8.27 -11.31
C ASN A 242 -15.01 -9.00 -11.32
N ALA A 243 -15.02 -10.29 -11.68
CA ALA A 243 -13.81 -11.11 -11.83
C ALA A 243 -12.92 -10.57 -12.95
N LEU A 244 -13.49 -10.26 -14.12
CA LEU A 244 -12.76 -9.70 -15.25
C LEU A 244 -12.16 -8.33 -14.91
N PHE A 245 -12.90 -7.46 -14.22
CA PHE A 245 -12.36 -6.18 -13.73
C PHE A 245 -11.11 -6.39 -12.85
N GLN A 246 -11.17 -7.31 -11.89
CA GLN A 246 -10.03 -7.57 -11.01
C GLN A 246 -8.88 -8.24 -11.76
N ALA A 247 -9.16 -9.18 -12.67
CA ALA A 247 -8.16 -9.83 -13.50
C ALA A 247 -7.38 -8.79 -14.33
N VAL A 248 -8.06 -7.97 -15.12
CA VAL A 248 -7.41 -6.92 -15.94
C VAL A 248 -6.57 -5.98 -15.07
N ARG A 249 -7.08 -5.57 -13.91
CA ARG A 249 -6.33 -4.72 -12.98
C ARG A 249 -5.06 -5.42 -12.48
N VAL A 250 -5.14 -6.69 -12.13
CA VAL A 250 -4.01 -7.49 -11.66
C VAL A 250 -2.96 -7.67 -12.77
N PHE A 251 -3.38 -7.91 -14.02
CA PHE A 251 -2.49 -7.95 -15.18
C PHE A 251 -1.81 -6.60 -15.44
N HIS A 252 -2.53 -5.48 -15.38
CA HIS A 252 -1.94 -4.14 -15.51
C HIS A 252 -0.93 -3.79 -14.40
N LEU A 253 -0.96 -4.52 -13.28
CA LEU A 253 -0.07 -4.36 -12.15
C LEU A 253 1.08 -5.40 -12.13
N ALA A 254 1.14 -6.31 -13.10
CA ALA A 254 2.22 -7.29 -13.21
C ALA A 254 3.58 -6.55 -13.32
N GLY A 255 4.52 -6.92 -12.46
CA GLY A 255 5.84 -6.25 -12.34
C GLY A 255 5.82 -4.85 -11.71
N ARG A 256 4.64 -4.33 -11.33
CA ARG A 256 4.42 -2.99 -10.78
C ARG A 256 3.89 -3.02 -9.35
N CYS A 257 3.18 -4.08 -8.98
CA CYS A 257 2.64 -4.27 -7.63
C CYS A 257 3.77 -4.47 -6.60
N VAL A 258 3.81 -3.62 -5.57
CA VAL A 258 4.78 -3.68 -4.46
C VAL A 258 4.22 -4.38 -3.21
N ASP A 259 3.10 -5.10 -3.38
CA ASP A 259 2.38 -5.83 -2.34
C ASP A 259 2.07 -5.01 -1.06
N CYS A 260 1.76 -3.72 -1.21
CA CYS A 260 1.48 -2.85 -0.07
C CYS A 260 0.12 -3.12 0.61
N GLY A 261 -0.77 -3.89 -0.02
CA GLY A 261 -2.12 -4.17 0.46
C GLY A 261 -3.11 -3.00 0.41
N ALA A 262 -2.74 -1.81 -0.10
CA ALA A 262 -3.60 -0.62 -0.11
C ALA A 262 -4.97 -0.86 -0.77
N CYS A 263 -5.01 -1.67 -1.83
CA CYS A 263 -6.24 -2.02 -2.53
C CYS A 263 -7.22 -2.84 -1.69
N GLU A 264 -6.71 -3.76 -0.87
CA GLU A 264 -7.50 -4.59 0.05
C GLU A 264 -7.99 -3.75 1.24
N ARG A 265 -7.10 -2.91 1.82
CA ARG A 265 -7.44 -2.00 2.93
C ARG A 265 -8.55 -1.03 2.57
N ALA A 266 -8.55 -0.54 1.33
CA ALA A 266 -9.56 0.38 0.82
C ALA A 266 -10.92 -0.30 0.56
N CYS A 267 -11.00 -1.63 0.51
CA CYS A 267 -12.23 -2.33 0.17
C CYS A 267 -13.25 -2.28 1.33
N PRO A 268 -14.41 -1.61 1.15
CA PRO A 268 -15.44 -1.58 2.18
C PRO A 268 -16.04 -2.98 2.41
N MET A 269 -16.10 -3.80 1.36
CA MET A 269 -16.68 -5.14 1.37
C MET A 269 -15.73 -6.23 1.90
N GLY A 270 -14.49 -5.86 2.26
CA GLY A 270 -13.52 -6.81 2.81
C GLY A 270 -13.12 -7.92 1.83
N ILE A 271 -13.07 -7.60 0.54
CA ILE A 271 -12.58 -8.52 -0.49
C ILE A 271 -11.08 -8.70 -0.30
N LYS A 272 -10.65 -9.96 -0.23
CA LYS A 272 -9.25 -10.32 -0.21
C LYS A 272 -8.71 -10.19 -1.62
N LEU A 273 -7.91 -9.17 -1.88
CA LEU A 273 -7.29 -8.94 -3.19
C LEU A 273 -5.82 -9.39 -3.19
N SER A 274 -5.27 -9.67 -2.02
CA SER A 274 -3.88 -10.12 -1.86
C SER A 274 -3.62 -11.41 -2.65
N PHE A 275 -4.54 -12.39 -2.65
CA PHE A 275 -4.33 -13.67 -3.33
C PHE A 275 -4.05 -13.52 -4.84
N LEU A 276 -4.68 -12.55 -5.52
CA LEU A 276 -4.41 -12.27 -6.94
C LEU A 276 -3.11 -11.48 -7.13
N ASN A 277 -2.93 -10.41 -6.35
CA ASN A 277 -1.79 -9.52 -6.55
C ASN A 277 -0.47 -10.17 -6.10
N ARG A 278 -0.46 -10.91 -4.98
CA ARG A 278 0.71 -11.63 -4.48
C ARG A 278 1.08 -12.79 -5.39
N LYS A 279 0.09 -13.49 -5.96
CA LYS A 279 0.32 -14.49 -7.02
C LYS A 279 1.07 -13.87 -8.20
N MET A 280 0.61 -12.72 -8.71
CA MET A 280 1.34 -12.04 -9.80
C MET A 280 2.74 -11.57 -9.40
N VAL A 281 2.93 -11.12 -8.16
CA VAL A 281 4.27 -10.73 -7.66
C VAL A 281 5.20 -11.94 -7.60
N LYS A 282 4.72 -13.09 -7.08
CA LYS A 282 5.44 -14.37 -7.06
C LYS A 282 5.82 -14.81 -8.47
N ASP A 283 4.86 -14.83 -9.39
CA ASP A 283 5.08 -15.26 -10.78
C ASP A 283 6.10 -14.39 -11.49
N VAL A 284 6.01 -13.06 -11.34
CA VAL A 284 6.98 -12.17 -11.99
C VAL A 284 8.39 -12.39 -11.44
N LYS A 285 8.53 -12.69 -10.15
CA LYS A 285 9.80 -13.02 -9.54
C LYS A 285 10.36 -14.36 -10.04
N GLU A 286 9.53 -15.40 -10.11
CA GLU A 286 9.92 -16.75 -10.54
C GLU A 286 10.18 -16.87 -12.05
N MET A 287 9.48 -16.08 -12.87
CA MET A 287 9.58 -16.13 -14.32
C MET A 287 10.63 -15.17 -14.87
N PHE A 288 10.71 -13.94 -14.33
CA PHE A 288 11.57 -12.88 -14.87
C PHE A 288 12.70 -12.45 -13.93
N GLY A 289 12.75 -12.98 -12.71
CA GLY A 289 13.73 -12.58 -11.69
C GLY A 289 13.57 -11.13 -11.25
N ALA A 290 12.40 -10.53 -11.48
CA ALA A 290 12.17 -9.10 -11.29
C ALA A 290 11.28 -8.84 -10.08
N GLU A 291 11.58 -7.75 -9.37
CA GLU A 291 10.78 -7.32 -8.22
C GLU A 291 10.45 -5.83 -8.30
N ALA A 292 9.19 -5.49 -8.01
CA ALA A 292 8.72 -4.12 -8.16
C ALA A 292 9.37 -3.18 -7.13
N GLY A 293 9.88 -2.04 -7.60
CA GLY A 293 10.23 -0.91 -6.74
C GLY A 293 11.47 -1.08 -5.85
N ILE A 294 12.34 -2.05 -6.11
CA ILE A 294 13.55 -2.29 -5.28
C ILE A 294 14.79 -1.51 -5.75
N SER A 295 14.82 -1.10 -7.01
CA SER A 295 15.94 -0.40 -7.64
C SER A 295 15.43 0.59 -8.69
N LEU A 296 16.11 1.74 -8.79
CA LEU A 296 15.88 2.74 -9.84
C LEU A 296 16.56 2.35 -11.17
N GLU A 297 17.61 1.53 -11.11
CA GLU A 297 18.45 1.19 -12.27
C GLU A 297 17.91 0.00 -13.05
N GLU A 298 17.24 -0.94 -12.37
CA GLU A 298 16.66 -2.11 -13.04
C GLU A 298 15.51 -1.69 -13.94
N ALA A 299 15.37 -2.27 -15.12
CA ALA A 299 14.22 -1.98 -15.97
C ALA A 299 12.92 -2.62 -15.40
N PRO A 300 11.73 -2.07 -15.71
CA PRO A 300 10.47 -2.75 -15.38
C PRO A 300 10.36 -4.10 -16.09
N ALA A 301 9.88 -5.12 -15.39
CA ALA A 301 9.89 -6.52 -15.84
C ALA A 301 9.30 -6.72 -17.25
N LEU A 302 8.17 -6.07 -17.54
CA LEU A 302 7.44 -6.24 -18.81
C LEU A 302 7.78 -5.19 -19.87
N ASN A 303 8.80 -4.36 -19.64
CA ASN A 303 9.31 -3.39 -20.61
C ASN A 303 10.62 -3.84 -21.26
N THR A 304 11.15 -5.00 -20.88
CA THR A 304 12.38 -5.57 -21.41
C THR A 304 12.15 -7.01 -21.82
N PHE A 305 12.96 -7.48 -22.75
CA PHE A 305 12.99 -8.86 -23.21
C PHE A 305 14.37 -9.44 -22.96
N LYS A 306 14.43 -10.67 -22.44
CA LYS A 306 15.65 -11.48 -22.36
C LYS A 306 15.45 -12.77 -23.15
N PHE A 307 16.50 -13.26 -23.80
CA PHE A 307 16.42 -14.52 -24.55
C PHE A 307 16.13 -15.72 -23.65
N GLU A 308 16.43 -15.61 -22.35
CA GLU A 308 16.21 -16.63 -21.34
C GLU A 308 14.86 -16.51 -20.61
N ASP A 309 14.00 -15.56 -21.00
CA ASP A 309 12.64 -15.45 -20.43
C ASP A 309 11.84 -16.72 -20.74
N LYS A 310 11.04 -17.19 -19.76
CA LYS A 310 10.27 -18.43 -19.89
C LYS A 310 9.10 -18.25 -20.86
N GLU A 311 9.07 -19.05 -21.92
CA GLU A 311 8.05 -19.03 -22.98
C GLU A 311 7.11 -20.26 -22.92
N ASP A 312 6.89 -20.82 -21.72
CA ASP A 312 6.16 -22.08 -21.51
C ASP A 312 4.69 -22.05 -22.01
N PHE A 313 4.17 -20.88 -22.39
CA PHE A 313 2.83 -20.66 -22.93
C PHE A 313 2.78 -20.59 -24.48
N LEU A 314 3.92 -20.54 -25.18
CA LEU A 314 4.01 -20.52 -26.65
C LEU A 314 4.02 -21.93 -27.29
N LEU A 315 3.51 -22.94 -26.57
CA LEU A 315 3.42 -24.34 -27.00
C LEU A 315 2.05 -24.68 -27.57
#